data_AF-A0A2D6E4Z3-F1
#
_entry.id   AF-A0A2D6E4Z3-F1
#
_cell.length_a   1.000
_cell.length_b   1.000
_cell.length_c   1.000
_cell.angle_alpha   90.00
_cell.angle_beta   90.00
_cell.angle_gamma   90.00
#
_symmetry.space_group_name_H-M   'P 1'
#
loop_
_entity.id
_entity.type
_entity.pdbx_description
1 polymer ?
#
loop_
_entity_poly.entity_id
_entity_poly.type
_entity_poly.pdbx_seq_one_letter_code
_entity_poly.pdbx_strand_id
1 'polypeptide(L)'
;MTIKDIRDGWFNFMKGCIRRRSLDPELRAAIEKRSEICSKCPKLKVMSRRGFILTGKCESCGCCFPMIVYAKGKKCPEGKWDAISDHVRD
;
A
#
# COMPACT_ATOMS: atom_id res chain seq x y z
N MET A 1 -2.86 1.07 14.05
CA MET A 1 -3.68 0.81 12.83
C MET A 1 -5.09 1.22 13.19
N THR A 2 -5.55 2.34 12.65
CA THR A 2 -6.86 2.91 13.01
C THR A 2 -7.93 2.47 12.01
N ILE A 3 -9.21 2.59 12.40
CA ILE A 3 -10.35 2.34 11.51
C ILE A 3 -10.29 3.25 10.28
N LYS A 4 -9.74 4.47 10.43
CA LYS A 4 -9.52 5.44 9.34
C LYS A 4 -8.50 4.93 8.32
N ASP A 5 -7.37 4.38 8.77
CA ASP A 5 -6.35 3.80 7.88
C ASP A 5 -6.90 2.65 7.02
N ILE A 6 -7.77 1.82 7.61
CA ILE A 6 -8.39 0.68 6.92
C ILE A 6 -9.39 1.18 5.87
N ARG A 7 -10.21 2.17 6.23
CA ARG A 7 -11.21 2.79 5.33
C ARG A 7 -10.53 3.50 4.15
N ASP A 8 -9.49 4.28 4.42
CA ASP A 8 -8.76 5.03 3.39
C ASP A 8 -7.99 4.09 2.46
N GLY A 9 -7.38 3.02 2.99
CA GLY A 9 -6.71 1.98 2.20
C GLY A 9 -7.66 1.24 1.24
N TRP A 10 -8.85 0.87 1.71
CA TRP A 10 -9.89 0.25 0.86
C TRP A 10 -10.43 1.21 -0.20
N PHE A 11 -10.70 2.47 0.17
CA PHE A 11 -11.24 3.47 -0.75
C PHE A 11 -10.25 3.82 -1.87
N ASN A 12 -8.96 3.97 -1.55
CA ASN A 12 -7.92 4.26 -2.54
C ASN A 12 -7.58 3.04 -3.41
N PHE A 13 -7.59 1.83 -2.85
CA PHE A 13 -7.45 0.60 -3.63
C PHE A 13 -8.61 0.43 -4.63
N MET A 14 -9.85 0.66 -4.20
CA MET A 14 -11.01 0.64 -5.09
C MET A 14 -10.96 1.76 -6.14
N LYS A 15 -10.53 2.99 -5.79
CA LYS A 15 -10.28 4.03 -6.80
C LYS A 15 -9.24 3.55 -7.81
N GLY A 16 -8.07 3.07 -7.38
CA GLY A 16 -7.00 2.59 -8.26
C GLY A 16 -7.40 1.42 -9.17
N CYS A 17 -8.19 0.47 -8.65
CA CYS A 17 -8.64 -0.71 -9.41
C CYS A 17 -9.88 -0.46 -10.30
N ILE A 18 -10.83 0.39 -9.89
CA ILE A 18 -12.14 0.55 -10.56
C ILE A 18 -12.19 1.80 -11.44
N ARG A 19 -11.46 2.87 -11.08
CA ARG A 19 -11.45 4.13 -11.82
C ARG A 19 -10.01 4.65 -11.88
N ARG A 20 -9.30 4.41 -12.99
CA ARG A 20 -8.01 5.06 -13.34
C ARG A 20 -8.10 6.60 -13.46
N ARG A 21 -8.86 7.29 -12.60
CA ARG A 21 -8.92 8.74 -12.49
C ARG A 21 -7.92 9.19 -11.43
N SER A 22 -6.84 9.82 -11.92
CA SER A 22 -6.04 10.85 -11.24
C SER A 22 -5.86 10.65 -9.73
N LEU A 23 -5.18 9.55 -9.35
CA LEU A 23 -4.39 9.60 -8.12
C LEU A 23 -3.40 10.75 -8.27
N ASP A 24 -3.27 11.53 -7.20
CA ASP A 24 -2.25 12.57 -7.13
C ASP A 24 -0.88 11.99 -7.57
N PRO A 25 -0.12 12.67 -8.45
CA PRO A 25 1.12 12.12 -9.01
C PRO A 25 2.14 11.71 -7.93
N GLU A 26 2.22 12.44 -6.83
CA GLU A 26 3.13 12.15 -5.72
C GLU A 26 2.67 10.90 -4.96
N LEU A 27 1.37 10.80 -4.67
CA LEU A 27 0.79 9.60 -4.08
C LEU A 27 0.98 8.37 -4.98
N ARG A 28 0.84 8.52 -6.30
CA ARG A 28 1.08 7.43 -7.25
C ARG A 28 2.53 6.96 -7.23
N ALA A 29 3.50 7.87 -7.28
CA ALA A 29 4.91 7.53 -7.20
C ALA A 29 5.25 6.81 -5.88
N ALA A 30 4.66 7.25 -4.77
CA ALA A 30 4.82 6.59 -3.49
C ALA A 30 4.21 5.17 -3.48
N ILE A 31 3.01 4.99 -4.04
CA ILE A 31 2.35 3.68 -4.16
C ILE A 31 3.20 2.72 -5.00
N GLU A 32 3.73 3.15 -6.14
CA GLU A 32 4.56 2.32 -7.01
C GLU A 32 5.82 1.83 -6.27
N LYS A 33 6.56 2.74 -5.63
CA LYS A 33 7.75 2.39 -4.83
C LYS A 33 7.43 1.47 -3.66
N ARG A 34 6.40 1.80 -2.87
CA ARG A 34 5.95 0.97 -1.73
C ARG A 34 5.49 -0.40 -2.21
N SER A 35 4.81 -0.47 -3.36
CA SER A 35 4.35 -1.73 -3.95
C SER A 35 5.51 -2.61 -4.39
N GLU A 36 6.53 -2.02 -5.00
CA GLU A 36 7.74 -2.74 -5.41
C GLU A 36 8.46 -3.36 -4.20
N ILE A 37 8.63 -2.59 -3.12
CA ILE A 37 9.26 -3.08 -1.88
C ILE A 37 8.44 -4.22 -1.26
N CYS A 38 7.13 -4.03 -1.11
CA CYS A 38 6.29 -5.00 -0.42
C CYS A 38 6.05 -6.27 -1.24
N SER A 39 5.93 -6.17 -2.57
CA SER A 39 5.74 -7.34 -3.45
C SER A 39 6.96 -8.27 -3.49
N LYS A 40 8.16 -7.74 -3.24
CA LYS A 40 9.41 -8.51 -3.13
C LYS A 40 9.69 -9.02 -1.71
N CYS A 41 8.85 -8.70 -0.73
CA CYS A 41 9.12 -9.06 0.66
C CYS A 41 8.96 -10.58 0.87
N PRO A 42 10.00 -11.30 1.34
CA PRO A 42 9.93 -12.76 1.53
C PRO A 42 8.98 -13.17 2.64
N LYS A 43 8.62 -12.23 3.52
CA LYS A 43 7.66 -12.43 4.62
C LYS A 43 6.22 -12.09 4.20
N LEU A 44 5.96 -11.78 2.92
CA LEU A 44 4.62 -11.56 2.41
C LEU A 44 3.93 -12.89 2.16
N LYS A 45 2.98 -13.24 3.04
CA LYS A 45 2.11 -14.39 2.84
C LYS A 45 1.00 -14.02 1.86
N VAL A 46 1.12 -14.50 0.63
CA VAL A 46 0.12 -14.29 -0.43
C VAL A 46 -1.13 -15.11 -0.09
N MET A 47 -2.27 -14.43 -0.01
CA MET A 47 -3.57 -15.04 0.30
C MET A 47 -4.41 -15.25 -0.95
N SER A 48 -4.34 -14.32 -1.91
CA SER A 48 -4.99 -14.48 -3.20
C SER A 48 -4.20 -13.82 -4.32
N ARG A 49 -4.31 -14.39 -5.51
CA ARG A 49 -3.84 -13.78 -6.75
C ARG A 49 -4.97 -13.88 -7.76
N ARG A 50 -5.48 -12.73 -8.21
CA ARG A 50 -6.50 -12.64 -9.27
C ARG A 50 -5.97 -11.73 -10.37
N GLY A 51 -5.52 -12.32 -11.47
CA GLY A 51 -4.80 -11.59 -12.52
C GLY A 51 -3.54 -10.92 -11.98
N PHE A 52 -3.38 -9.63 -12.24
CA PHE A 52 -2.26 -8.80 -11.75
C PHE A 52 -2.42 -8.32 -10.29
N ILE A 53 -3.58 -8.57 -9.66
CA ILE A 53 -3.82 -8.16 -8.28
C ILE A 53 -3.36 -9.28 -7.35
N LEU A 54 -2.38 -8.96 -6.51
CA LEU A 54 -1.88 -9.82 -5.45
C LEU A 54 -2.34 -9.26 -4.10
N THR A 55 -3.02 -10.09 -3.29
CA THR A 55 -3.38 -9.73 -1.92
C THR A 55 -2.70 -10.67 -0.93
N GLY A 56 -2.25 -10.11 0.19
CA GLY A 56 -1.54 -10.88 1.20
C GLY A 56 -1.29 -10.08 2.46
N LYS A 57 -0.79 -10.75 3.49
CA LYS A 57 -0.38 -10.11 4.74
C LYS A 57 1.10 -10.36 4.97
N CYS A 58 1.86 -9.30 5.26
CA CYS A 58 3.24 -9.45 5.68
C CYS A 58 3.28 -10.01 7.10
N GLU A 59 3.97 -11.12 7.32
CA GLU A 59 4.12 -11.74 8.64
C GLU A 59 5.09 -10.98 9.54
N SER A 60 5.96 -10.15 8.95
CA SER A 60 6.94 -9.32 9.67
C SER A 60 6.31 -8.02 10.16
N CYS A 61 5.91 -7.13 9.23
CA CYS A 61 5.35 -5.82 9.59
C CYS A 61 3.82 -5.84 9.80
N GLY A 62 3.15 -6.98 9.58
CA GLY A 62 1.70 -7.13 9.78
C GLY A 62 0.81 -6.45 8.72
N CYS A 63 1.39 -5.74 7.76
CA CYS A 63 0.66 -4.94 6.77
C CYS A 63 -0.10 -5.80 5.73
N CYS A 64 -1.31 -5.37 5.37
CA CYS A 64 -2.14 -6.00 4.33
C CYS A 64 -1.86 -5.40 2.95
N PHE A 65 -1.21 -6.17 2.08
CA PHE A 65 -0.90 -5.81 0.71
C PHE A 65 -2.09 -6.14 -0.23
N PRO A 66 -2.39 -5.30 -1.25
CA PRO A 66 -1.74 -4.05 -1.58
C PRO A 66 -2.35 -2.85 -0.85
N MET A 67 -3.49 -3.02 -0.17
CA MET A 67 -4.31 -1.92 0.36
C MET A 67 -3.53 -0.91 1.21
N ILE A 68 -2.61 -1.39 2.04
CA ILE A 68 -1.83 -0.54 2.94
C ILE A 68 -0.84 0.38 2.23
N VAL A 69 -0.40 0.03 1.01
CA VAL A 69 0.52 0.88 0.24
C VAL A 69 -0.20 2.11 -0.33
N TYR A 70 -1.53 2.03 -0.47
CA TYR A 70 -2.42 3.11 -0.93
C TYR A 70 -2.84 4.08 0.19
N ALA A 71 -2.47 3.82 1.45
CA ALA A 71 -2.74 4.71 2.57
C ALA A 71 -1.66 5.81 2.65
N LYS A 72 -2.06 7.05 2.32
CA LYS A 72 -1.17 8.22 2.19
C LYS A 72 -0.28 8.44 3.44
N GLY A 73 -0.90 8.67 4.60
CA GLY A 73 -0.23 8.93 5.87
C GLY A 73 0.28 7.69 6.62
N LYS A 74 0.21 6.48 6.03
CA LYS A 74 0.67 5.27 6.71
C LYS A 74 2.17 5.09 6.51
N LYS A 75 2.88 4.86 7.62
CA LYS A 75 4.26 4.36 7.63
C LYS A 75 4.30 2.84 7.82
N CYS A 76 5.31 2.20 7.23
CA CYS A 76 5.62 0.80 7.52
C CYS A 76 6.11 0.68 8.97
N PRO A 77 5.56 -0.23 9.79
CA PRO A 77 6.03 -0.44 11.16
C PRO A 77 7.53 -0.81 11.28
N GLU A 78 8.12 -1.33 10.21
CA GLU A 78 9.55 -1.68 10.15
C GLU A 78 10.39 -0.64 9.40
N GLY A 79 9.86 0.58 9.17
CA GLY A 79 10.61 1.66 8.53
C GLY A 79 10.92 1.48 7.04
N LYS A 80 10.45 0.41 6.40
CA LYS A 80 10.69 0.10 4.97
C LYS A 80 10.26 1.19 3.98
N TRP A 81 9.47 2.18 4.42
CA TRP A 81 8.97 3.26 3.58
C TRP A 81 9.48 4.64 4.00
N ASP A 82 10.39 4.73 4.96
CA ASP A 82 10.76 6.01 5.57
C ASP A 82 11.31 6.99 4.53
N ALA A 83 12.16 6.52 3.62
CA ALA A 83 12.67 7.29 2.48
C ALA A 83 11.61 7.66 1.41
N ILE A 84 10.37 7.19 1.52
CA ILE A 84 9.25 7.46 0.60
C ILE A 84 8.18 8.33 1.27
N SER A 85 7.97 8.18 2.59
CA SER A 85 6.89 8.86 3.32
C SER A 85 7.12 10.36 3.53
N ASP A 86 8.35 10.85 3.47
CA ASP A 86 8.65 12.27 3.74
C ASP A 86 8.16 13.23 2.65
N HIS A 87 7.89 12.72 1.45
CA HIS A 87 7.39 13.52 0.34
C HIS A 87 5.87 13.69 0.38
N VAL A 88 5.15 12.66 0.83
CA VAL A 88 3.70 12.62 0.79
C VAL A 88 3.10 13.36 2.00
N ARG A 89 3.14 14.70 2.02
CA ARG A 89 2.59 15.54 3.09
C ARG A 89 1.09 15.27 3.28
N ASP A 90 0.65 14.99 4.51
CA ASP A 90 -0.75 14.67 4.88
C ASP A 90 -1.77 15.67 4.28
#